data_AF-A0A7C5FPV1-F1
#
_entry.id   AF-A0A7C5FPV1-F1
#
_cell.length_a   1.000
_cell.length_b   1.000
_cell.length_c   1.000
_cell.angle_alpha   90.00
_cell.angle_beta   90.00
_cell.angle_gamma   90.00
#
_symmetry.space_group_name_H-M   'P 1'
#
loop_
_entity.id
_entity.type
_entity.pdbx_description
1 polymer ?
#
loop_
_entity_poly.entity_id
_entity_poly.type
_entity_poly.pdbx_seq_one_letter_code
_entity_poly.pdbx_strand_id
1 'polypeptide(L)'
;MVKLADIIHNLEKIAPPQLAYEGDRIGLQVGDVGSDVRHIVVAVDPTPAVVDFAIESKADLLVTHHPLIFTPLNSLAAGNIVQDRIIKLIKAGVALYVMHTNYDSAPEGINDSLANRLEIKVTGNLRANNCARLFKIVVFTPVESVESVRDAMADAGAGVIGNYSHCSFRTQGIGTFLPQPGTNPVIGNIGAVQSVEEYRLEMIVAESNLDEVIDAMIKAHPYEEVAYDIYALENKVSAYGYGRVGKLESPITLGEFENIVRDRICSGSLCVVGSKDNMVQTVGLCGGSAGKFIKDAKSNGVDVFLCGEMSYHEMLDADAMGLAVIAAGHYETEKPGMEELANRLDAEYRDAQILVEFRP
;
A
#
# COMPACT_ATOMS: atom_id res chain seq x y z
N MET A 1 -7.47 -7.88 24.29
CA MET A 1 -6.28 -7.09 23.92
C MET A 1 -5.91 -7.49 22.52
N VAL A 2 -5.68 -6.51 21.65
CA VAL A 2 -5.33 -6.77 20.25
C VAL A 2 -3.88 -7.25 20.20
N LYS A 3 -3.60 -8.30 19.41
CA LYS A 3 -2.22 -8.77 19.23
C LYS A 3 -1.49 -7.90 18.22
N LEU A 4 -0.18 -7.74 18.41
CA LEU A 4 0.66 -7.05 17.44
C LEU A 4 0.53 -7.69 16.05
N ALA A 5 0.44 -9.02 15.96
CA ALA A 5 0.17 -9.73 14.70
C ALA A 5 -1.11 -9.24 13.98
N ASP A 6 -2.20 -8.99 14.71
CA ASP A 6 -3.46 -8.53 14.13
C ASP A 6 -3.34 -7.10 13.59
N ILE A 7 -2.61 -6.24 14.31
CA ILE A 7 -2.33 -4.86 13.87
C ILE A 7 -1.44 -4.86 12.64
N ILE A 8 -0.37 -5.65 12.63
CA ILE A 8 0.52 -5.81 11.46
C ILE A 8 -0.29 -6.25 10.25
N HIS A 9 -1.15 -7.26 10.40
CA HIS A 9 -2.00 -7.73 9.31
C HIS A 9 -2.91 -6.62 8.76
N ASN A 10 -3.43 -5.74 9.62
CA ASN A 10 -4.22 -4.59 9.19
C ASN A 10 -3.37 -3.52 8.47
N LEU A 11 -2.20 -3.17 9.02
CA LEU A 11 -1.26 -2.25 8.37
C LEU A 11 -0.85 -2.76 6.98
N GLU A 12 -0.67 -4.07 6.83
CA GLU A 12 -0.35 -4.71 5.55
C GLU A 12 -1.55 -4.78 4.60
N LYS A 13 -2.78 -4.70 5.09
CA LYS A 13 -3.96 -4.46 4.23
C LYS A 13 -4.00 -3.02 3.72
N ILE A 14 -3.64 -2.05 4.55
CA ILE A 14 -3.56 -0.63 4.16
C ILE A 14 -2.45 -0.43 3.13
N ALA A 15 -1.26 -0.97 3.38
CA ALA A 15 -0.12 -0.86 2.49
C ALA A 15 0.59 -2.22 2.34
N PRO A 16 0.16 -3.04 1.36
CA PRO A 16 0.75 -4.36 1.13
C PRO A 16 2.28 -4.30 0.95
N PRO A 17 3.06 -5.18 1.61
CA PRO A 17 4.52 -5.16 1.53
C PRO A 17 5.07 -5.24 0.10
N GLN A 18 4.35 -5.90 -0.80
CA GLN A 18 4.71 -6.06 -2.22
C GLN A 18 4.70 -4.74 -3.00
N LEU A 19 4.08 -3.68 -2.45
CA LEU A 19 4.11 -2.35 -3.03
C LEU A 19 5.42 -1.61 -2.76
N ALA A 20 6.22 -2.06 -1.79
CA ALA A 20 7.50 -1.44 -1.51
C ALA A 20 8.46 -1.58 -2.69
N TYR A 21 9.38 -0.63 -2.80
CA TYR A 21 10.50 -0.70 -3.72
C TYR A 21 11.38 -1.92 -3.38
N GLU A 22 11.95 -2.55 -4.40
CA GLU A 22 12.81 -3.71 -4.20
C GLU A 22 13.99 -3.37 -3.28
N GLY A 23 14.16 -4.15 -2.20
CA GLY A 23 15.22 -3.97 -1.22
C GLY A 23 14.94 -2.92 -0.14
N ASP A 24 13.74 -2.31 -0.13
CA ASP A 24 13.33 -1.39 0.92
C ASP A 24 13.19 -2.08 2.29
N ARG A 25 13.30 -1.30 3.37
CA ARG A 25 13.31 -1.78 4.76
C ARG A 25 12.01 -1.47 5.47
N ILE A 26 10.96 -2.20 5.13
CA ILE A 26 9.64 -2.09 5.73
C ILE A 26 9.39 -3.19 6.77
N GLY A 27 8.23 -3.13 7.43
CA GLY A 27 7.75 -4.17 8.33
C GLY A 27 8.23 -4.02 9.78
N LEU A 28 8.08 -5.10 10.56
CA LEU A 28 8.48 -5.13 11.97
C LEU A 28 10.01 -5.14 12.08
N GLN A 29 10.59 -4.08 12.65
CA GLN A 29 12.05 -3.96 12.89
C GLN A 29 12.45 -4.32 14.32
N VAL A 30 11.57 -4.08 15.30
CA VAL A 30 11.77 -4.39 16.72
C VAL A 30 10.45 -4.87 17.29
N GLY A 31 10.44 -5.96 18.06
CA GLY A 31 9.24 -6.40 18.79
C GLY A 31 8.97 -7.90 18.69
N ASP A 32 7.88 -8.32 19.33
CA ASP A 32 7.37 -9.69 19.31
C ASP A 32 5.89 -9.66 18.89
N VAL A 33 5.58 -10.36 17.79
CA VAL A 33 4.23 -10.42 17.19
C VAL A 33 3.16 -10.98 18.15
N GLY A 34 3.56 -11.72 19.19
CA GLY A 34 2.67 -12.23 20.23
C GLY A 34 2.27 -11.22 21.31
N SER A 35 2.89 -10.04 21.31
CA SER A 35 2.67 -8.98 22.31
C SER A 35 1.26 -8.40 22.23
N ASP A 36 0.72 -8.02 23.38
CA ASP A 36 -0.52 -7.26 23.46
C ASP A 36 -0.24 -5.77 23.20
N VAL A 37 -1.08 -5.11 22.41
CA VAL A 37 -0.95 -3.67 22.10
C VAL A 37 -2.15 -2.92 22.62
N ARG A 38 -1.90 -1.80 23.32
CA ARG A 38 -2.92 -0.88 23.84
C ARG A 38 -2.62 0.57 23.50
N HIS A 39 -1.36 0.95 23.36
CA HIS A 39 -0.96 2.32 23.05
C HIS A 39 -0.10 2.31 21.79
N ILE A 40 -0.51 3.07 20.78
CA ILE A 40 0.19 3.17 19.51
C ILE A 40 0.66 4.61 19.33
N VAL A 41 1.93 4.80 19.00
CA VAL A 41 2.48 6.08 18.56
C VAL A 41 2.70 6.03 17.06
N VAL A 42 2.22 7.06 16.35
CA VAL A 42 2.48 7.25 14.91
C VAL A 42 3.40 8.45 14.71
N ALA A 43 4.43 8.30 13.89
CA ALA A 43 5.41 9.35 13.58
C ALA A 43 5.94 9.21 12.14
N VAL A 44 6.60 10.24 11.60
CA VAL A 44 7.32 10.10 10.31
C VAL A 44 8.65 9.38 10.56
N ASP A 45 9.47 9.91 11.47
CA ASP A 45 10.82 9.45 11.75
C ASP A 45 10.98 8.88 13.17
N PRO A 46 11.70 7.75 13.35
CA PRO A 46 12.08 7.23 14.67
C PRO A 46 13.31 7.99 15.23
N THR A 47 13.18 9.30 15.40
CA THR A 47 14.23 10.17 15.99
C THR A 47 14.45 9.84 17.47
N PRO A 48 15.57 10.26 18.09
CA PRO A 48 15.76 10.10 19.53
C PRO A 48 14.60 10.66 20.36
N ALA A 49 14.07 11.82 19.98
CA ALA A 49 12.96 12.45 20.68
C ALA A 49 11.64 11.68 20.52
N VAL A 50 11.37 11.14 19.32
CA VAL A 50 10.18 10.31 19.07
C VAL A 50 10.25 8.99 19.85
N VAL A 51 11.43 8.36 19.90
CA VAL A 51 11.64 7.15 20.72
C VAL A 51 11.45 7.43 22.20
N ASP A 52 12.01 8.53 22.71
CA ASP A 52 11.83 8.93 24.10
C ASP A 52 10.36 9.24 24.40
N PHE A 53 9.66 9.95 23.52
CA PHE A 53 8.22 10.22 23.63
C PHE A 53 7.39 8.92 23.66
N ALA A 54 7.69 7.95 22.79
CA ALA A 54 6.97 6.68 22.76
C ALA A 54 7.13 5.91 24.08
N ILE A 55 8.35 5.91 24.64
CA ILE A 55 8.63 5.25 25.92
C ILE A 55 7.95 5.99 27.08
N GLU A 56 8.05 7.31 27.14
CA GLU A 56 7.42 8.14 28.18
C GLU A 56 5.90 8.03 28.16
N SER A 57 5.32 7.90 26.97
CA SER A 57 3.88 7.69 26.75
C SER A 57 3.44 6.25 26.96
N LYS A 58 4.36 5.33 27.30
CA LYS A 58 4.10 3.89 27.48
C LYS A 58 3.45 3.25 26.25
N ALA A 59 3.92 3.64 25.06
CA ALA A 59 3.54 3.00 23.81
C ALA A 59 3.91 1.52 23.84
N ASP A 60 3.05 0.66 23.32
CA ASP A 60 3.38 -0.74 23.05
C ASP A 60 3.89 -0.90 21.61
N LEU A 61 3.48 0.01 20.71
CA LEU A 61 3.86 0.03 19.31
C LEU A 61 4.18 1.46 18.83
N LEU A 62 5.30 1.63 18.15
CA LEU A 62 5.66 2.80 17.37
C LEU A 62 5.56 2.44 15.88
N VAL A 63 4.74 3.17 15.12
CA VAL A 63 4.61 3.03 13.66
C VAL A 63 5.27 4.24 13.01
N THR A 64 6.24 4.02 12.12
CA THR A 64 6.95 5.08 11.41
C THR A 64 6.89 4.94 9.90
N HIS A 65 7.06 6.06 9.20
CA HIS A 65 7.25 6.03 7.74
C HIS A 65 8.67 5.59 7.41
N HIS A 66 9.66 6.24 8.03
CA HIS A 66 11.07 5.94 7.78
C HIS A 66 11.60 4.80 8.66
N PRO A 67 12.48 3.94 8.10
CA PRO A 67 13.11 2.86 8.84
C PRO A 67 14.16 3.36 9.83
N LEU A 68 14.14 2.80 11.05
CA LEU A 68 15.25 2.94 11.99
C LEU A 68 16.45 2.09 11.55
N ILE A 69 16.18 0.85 11.14
CA ILE A 69 17.17 -0.11 10.63
C ILE A 69 17.16 -0.08 9.10
N PHE A 70 17.76 0.96 8.52
CA PHE A 70 17.90 1.04 7.05
C PHE A 70 19.09 0.21 6.54
N THR A 71 20.21 0.25 7.25
CA THR A 71 21.40 -0.55 6.94
C THR A 71 21.46 -1.76 7.88
N PRO A 72 21.71 -2.99 7.38
CA PRO A 72 21.88 -4.17 8.22
C PRO A 72 22.92 -3.95 9.31
N LEU A 73 22.57 -4.35 10.54
CA LEU A 73 23.44 -4.20 11.71
C LEU A 73 24.37 -5.42 11.84
N ASN A 74 25.67 -5.17 11.96
CA ASN A 74 26.65 -6.21 12.27
C ASN A 74 26.75 -6.51 13.78
N SER A 75 26.26 -5.60 14.63
CA SER A 75 26.25 -5.72 16.09
C SER A 75 25.16 -4.83 16.69
N LEU A 76 24.80 -5.09 17.95
CA LEU A 76 23.88 -4.28 18.74
C LEU A 76 24.52 -3.95 20.10
N ALA A 77 25.17 -2.79 20.19
CA ALA A 77 25.90 -2.31 21.35
C ALA A 77 25.64 -0.81 21.55
N ALA A 78 25.77 -0.35 22.80
CA ALA A 78 25.58 1.05 23.12
C ALA A 78 26.68 1.95 22.53
N GLY A 79 26.36 3.21 22.26
CA GLY A 79 27.29 4.23 21.74
C GLY A 79 27.17 4.50 20.24
N ASN A 80 26.27 3.79 19.54
CA ASN A 80 25.87 4.13 18.18
C ASN A 80 24.43 4.64 18.18
N ILE A 81 24.18 5.78 17.54
CA ILE A 81 22.88 6.48 17.59
C ILE A 81 21.68 5.61 17.17
N VAL A 82 21.83 4.72 16.19
CA VAL A 82 20.75 3.83 15.73
C VAL A 82 20.57 2.69 16.73
N GLN A 83 21.68 2.04 17.11
CA GLN A 83 21.67 0.91 18.05
C GLN A 83 21.16 1.33 19.43
N ASP A 84 21.49 2.54 19.90
CA ASP A 84 21.01 3.10 21.16
C ASP A 84 19.48 3.21 21.19
N ARG A 85 18.87 3.67 20.08
CA ARG A 85 17.40 3.74 19.96
C ARG A 85 16.76 2.35 19.95
N ILE A 86 17.36 1.40 19.24
CA ILE A 86 16.90 0.00 19.24
C ILE A 86 16.97 -0.60 20.65
N ILE A 87 18.09 -0.41 21.35
CA ILE A 87 18.27 -0.89 22.73
C ILE A 87 17.24 -0.25 23.66
N LYS A 88 16.94 1.06 23.51
CA LYS A 88 15.89 1.74 24.29
C LYS A 88 14.51 1.11 24.05
N LEU A 89 14.11 0.93 22.79
CA LEU A 89 12.84 0.32 22.42
C LEU A 89 12.71 -1.10 22.99
N ILE A 90 13.73 -1.95 22.82
CA ILE A 90 13.76 -3.32 23.35
C ILE A 90 13.61 -3.32 24.88
N LYS A 91 14.36 -2.48 25.59
CA LYS A 91 14.30 -2.40 27.06
C LYS A 91 12.95 -1.91 27.58
N ALA A 92 12.29 -1.04 26.83
CA ALA A 92 10.97 -0.51 27.17
C ALA A 92 9.82 -1.42 26.71
N GLY A 93 10.09 -2.46 25.92
CA GLY A 93 9.06 -3.34 25.37
C GLY A 93 8.23 -2.70 24.25
N VAL A 94 8.75 -1.67 23.58
CA VAL A 94 8.06 -0.95 22.50
C VAL A 94 8.43 -1.58 21.15
N ALA A 95 7.42 -2.09 20.43
CA ALA A 95 7.61 -2.57 19.07
C ALA A 95 7.81 -1.39 18.08
N LEU A 96 8.49 -1.63 16.97
CA LEU A 96 8.66 -0.68 15.86
C LEU A 96 8.26 -1.34 14.54
N TYR A 97 7.23 -0.80 13.89
CA TYR A 97 6.79 -1.20 12.55
C TYR A 97 6.97 -0.05 11.55
N VAL A 98 7.43 -0.37 10.35
CA VAL A 98 7.77 0.62 9.32
C VAL A 98 6.88 0.47 8.08
N MET A 99 6.23 1.56 7.68
CA MET A 99 5.43 1.70 6.46
C MET A 99 6.06 2.77 5.55
N HIS A 100 6.99 2.36 4.69
CA HIS A 100 7.81 3.26 3.87
C HIS A 100 7.27 3.33 2.42
N THR A 101 8.02 2.86 1.43
CA THR A 101 7.63 2.99 0.01
C THR A 101 6.37 2.21 -0.39
N ASN A 102 5.98 1.20 0.40
CA ASN A 102 4.66 0.56 0.25
C ASN A 102 3.54 1.55 0.53
N TYR A 103 3.69 2.42 1.54
CA TYR A 103 2.68 3.42 1.89
C TYR A 103 2.72 4.66 0.98
N ASP A 104 3.86 4.97 0.37
CA ASP A 104 3.91 5.91 -0.77
C ASP A 104 3.07 5.43 -1.95
N SER A 105 3.13 4.13 -2.22
CA SER A 105 2.49 3.50 -3.37
C SER A 105 1.00 3.20 -3.16
N ALA A 106 0.59 2.98 -1.90
CA ALA A 106 -0.75 2.57 -1.55
C ALA A 106 -1.81 3.66 -1.85
N PRO A 107 -3.04 3.27 -2.24
CA PRO A 107 -4.17 4.19 -2.27
C PRO A 107 -4.45 4.75 -0.89
N GLU A 108 -4.84 6.01 -0.85
CA GLU A 108 -5.09 6.75 0.37
C GLU A 108 -3.85 6.78 1.31
N GLY A 109 -2.66 6.64 0.73
CA GLY A 109 -1.37 6.70 1.43
C GLY A 109 -0.78 8.11 1.46
N ILE A 110 0.55 8.20 1.56
CA ILE A 110 1.30 9.48 1.65
C ILE A 110 0.85 10.47 0.57
N ASN A 111 0.85 10.03 -0.68
CA ASN A 111 0.63 10.91 -1.83
C ASN A 111 -0.84 11.35 -1.99
N ASP A 112 -1.80 10.50 -1.62
CA ASP A 112 -3.22 10.88 -1.65
C ASP A 112 -3.53 11.86 -0.50
N SER A 113 -2.96 11.64 0.68
CA SER A 113 -3.10 12.56 1.83
C SER A 113 -2.47 13.93 1.56
N LEU A 114 -1.32 13.96 0.88
CA LEU A 114 -0.71 15.21 0.39
C LEU A 114 -1.61 15.92 -0.63
N ALA A 115 -2.18 15.18 -1.60
CA ALA A 115 -3.11 15.73 -2.57
C ALA A 115 -4.36 16.32 -1.90
N ASN A 116 -4.95 15.59 -0.95
CA ASN A 116 -6.13 16.00 -0.19
C ASN A 116 -5.87 17.28 0.61
N ARG A 117 -4.71 17.38 1.29
CA ARG A 117 -4.31 18.58 2.03
C ARG A 117 -4.21 19.82 1.14
N LEU A 118 -3.89 19.63 -0.13
CA LEU A 118 -3.79 20.68 -1.14
C LEU A 118 -5.06 20.86 -1.98
N GLU A 119 -6.15 20.13 -1.67
CA GLU A 119 -7.41 20.13 -2.43
C GLU A 119 -7.22 19.77 -3.91
N ILE A 120 -6.24 18.92 -4.21
CA ILE A 120 -5.95 18.43 -5.56
C ILE A 120 -6.79 17.17 -5.80
N LYS A 121 -7.67 17.20 -6.81
CA LYS A 121 -8.45 16.02 -7.20
C LYS A 121 -7.58 15.05 -7.99
N VAL A 122 -7.20 13.95 -7.35
CA VAL A 122 -6.39 12.88 -7.96
C VAL A 122 -7.11 12.27 -9.16
N THR A 123 -6.36 12.06 -10.25
CA THR A 123 -6.85 11.45 -11.51
C THR A 123 -6.07 10.20 -11.90
N GLY A 124 -4.93 9.93 -11.25
CA GLY A 124 -4.12 8.75 -11.47
C GLY A 124 -2.76 8.82 -10.76
N ASN A 125 -1.96 7.77 -10.95
CA ASN A 125 -0.60 7.69 -10.44
C ASN A 125 0.39 8.46 -11.32
N LEU A 126 1.38 9.11 -10.71
CA LEU A 126 2.47 9.75 -11.45
C LEU A 126 3.32 8.70 -12.16
N ARG A 127 3.64 7.61 -11.45
CA ARG A 127 4.31 6.44 -12.00
C ARG A 127 3.64 5.18 -11.47
N ALA A 128 3.11 4.36 -12.39
CA ALA A 128 2.52 3.07 -12.04
C ALA A 128 3.55 2.16 -11.37
N ASN A 129 3.14 1.50 -10.29
CA ASN A 129 3.89 0.47 -9.61
C ASN A 129 3.30 -0.90 -10.01
N ASN A 130 3.91 -1.55 -11.00
CA ASN A 130 3.43 -2.84 -11.53
C ASN A 130 3.88 -4.04 -10.68
N CYS A 131 4.24 -3.85 -9.40
CA CYS A 131 4.66 -4.95 -8.53
C CYS A 131 3.51 -5.87 -8.12
N ALA A 132 2.25 -5.41 -8.19
CA ALA A 132 1.10 -6.27 -7.91
C ALA A 132 0.88 -7.25 -9.07
N ARG A 133 1.17 -8.53 -8.84
CA ARG A 133 0.92 -9.60 -9.80
C ARG A 133 -0.56 -9.99 -9.73
N LEU A 134 -1.15 -10.20 -10.89
CA LEU A 134 -2.50 -10.69 -11.02
C LEU A 134 -2.48 -12.14 -11.49
N PHE A 135 -3.41 -12.91 -10.97
CA PHE A 135 -3.66 -14.27 -11.40
C PHE A 135 -5.09 -14.41 -11.88
N LYS A 136 -5.31 -15.33 -12.81
CA LYS A 136 -6.63 -15.86 -13.13
C LYS A 136 -6.76 -17.21 -12.44
N ILE A 137 -7.70 -17.33 -11.52
CA ILE A 137 -8.13 -18.63 -10.99
C ILE A 137 -9.22 -19.16 -11.91
N VAL A 138 -9.09 -20.42 -12.30
CA VAL A 138 -10.09 -21.18 -13.04
C VAL A 138 -10.44 -22.40 -12.21
N VAL A 139 -11.72 -22.61 -11.89
CA VAL A 139 -12.20 -23.77 -11.13
C VAL A 139 -13.36 -24.44 -11.86
N PHE A 140 -13.43 -25.76 -11.77
CA PHE A 140 -14.46 -26.57 -12.39
C PHE A 140 -15.42 -27.09 -11.32
N THR A 141 -16.69 -26.68 -11.39
CA THR A 141 -17.70 -26.96 -10.35
C THR A 141 -19.01 -27.44 -10.96
N PRO A 142 -19.76 -28.33 -10.27
CA PRO A 142 -21.13 -28.68 -10.65
C PRO A 142 -22.04 -27.47 -10.82
N VAL A 143 -23.06 -27.63 -11.66
CA VAL A 143 -24.09 -26.62 -11.95
C VAL A 143 -24.75 -26.12 -10.67
N GLU A 144 -24.99 -27.00 -9.70
CA GLU A 144 -25.69 -26.70 -8.46
C GLU A 144 -24.84 -25.89 -7.46
N SER A 145 -23.52 -25.94 -7.58
CA SER A 145 -22.57 -25.34 -6.62
C SER A 145 -21.85 -24.10 -7.15
N VAL A 146 -22.07 -23.73 -8.42
CA VAL A 146 -21.35 -22.62 -9.06
C VAL A 146 -21.53 -21.28 -8.35
N GLU A 147 -22.73 -21.01 -7.84
CA GLU A 147 -23.00 -19.74 -7.14
C GLU A 147 -22.30 -19.69 -5.78
N SER A 148 -22.36 -20.77 -4.99
CA SER A 148 -21.69 -20.81 -3.68
C SER A 148 -20.17 -20.72 -3.79
N VAL A 149 -19.58 -21.37 -4.81
CA VAL A 149 -18.14 -21.27 -5.07
C VAL A 149 -17.77 -19.86 -5.53
N ARG A 150 -18.55 -19.25 -6.45
CA ARG A 150 -18.34 -17.87 -6.89
C ARG A 150 -18.40 -16.87 -5.74
N ASP A 151 -19.41 -16.98 -4.88
CA ASP A 151 -19.59 -16.07 -3.74
C ASP A 151 -18.44 -16.23 -2.74
N ALA A 152 -18.05 -17.47 -2.40
CA ALA A 152 -16.92 -17.70 -1.50
C ALA A 152 -15.61 -17.12 -2.03
N MET A 153 -15.33 -17.27 -3.34
CA MET A 153 -14.17 -16.66 -3.98
C MET A 153 -14.26 -15.13 -3.96
N ALA A 154 -15.43 -14.56 -4.24
CA ALA A 154 -15.63 -13.11 -4.29
C ALA A 154 -15.49 -12.46 -2.90
N ASP A 155 -16.09 -13.07 -1.88
CA ASP A 155 -16.01 -12.63 -0.48
C ASP A 155 -14.57 -12.67 0.05
N ALA A 156 -13.75 -13.60 -0.44
CA ALA A 156 -12.31 -13.69 -0.16
C ALA A 156 -11.44 -12.72 -1.00
N GLY A 157 -12.03 -11.94 -1.92
CA GLY A 157 -11.36 -10.87 -2.67
C GLY A 157 -11.10 -11.16 -4.15
N ALA A 158 -11.63 -12.25 -4.71
CA ALA A 158 -11.56 -12.47 -6.16
C ALA A 158 -12.56 -11.57 -6.91
N GLY A 159 -12.23 -11.24 -8.16
CA GLY A 159 -13.15 -10.51 -9.06
C GLY A 159 -13.33 -9.03 -8.71
N VAL A 160 -12.36 -8.43 -8.00
CA VAL A 160 -12.32 -6.98 -7.80
C VAL A 160 -11.55 -6.33 -8.95
N ILE A 161 -12.24 -5.52 -9.76
CA ILE A 161 -11.66 -4.82 -10.92
C ILE A 161 -12.17 -3.37 -10.92
N GLY A 162 -11.29 -2.44 -10.53
CA GLY A 162 -11.70 -1.04 -10.34
C GLY A 162 -12.82 -0.94 -9.30
N ASN A 163 -13.94 -0.31 -9.67
CA ASN A 163 -15.10 -0.13 -8.78
C ASN A 163 -16.13 -1.28 -8.88
N TYR A 164 -15.79 -2.39 -9.51
CA TYR A 164 -16.66 -3.56 -9.64
C TYR A 164 -16.12 -4.69 -8.78
N SER A 165 -17.01 -5.36 -8.04
CA SER A 165 -16.72 -6.58 -7.28
C SER A 165 -17.47 -7.78 -7.86
N HIS A 166 -17.13 -8.99 -7.39
CA HIS A 166 -17.76 -10.25 -7.84
C HIS A 166 -17.64 -10.52 -9.35
N CYS A 167 -16.65 -9.90 -10.02
CA CYS A 167 -16.42 -10.09 -11.45
C CYS A 167 -15.97 -11.53 -11.72
N SER A 168 -16.82 -12.28 -12.42
CA SER A 168 -16.56 -13.66 -12.81
C SER A 168 -17.03 -13.90 -14.24
N PHE A 169 -16.43 -14.90 -14.89
CA PHE A 169 -16.94 -15.44 -16.15
C PHE A 169 -17.11 -16.95 -16.00
N ARG A 170 -18.14 -17.50 -16.65
CA ARG A 170 -18.40 -18.95 -16.59
C ARG A 170 -18.79 -19.49 -17.96
N THR A 171 -18.29 -20.68 -18.26
CA THR A 171 -18.66 -21.44 -19.45
C THR A 171 -19.11 -22.83 -19.02
N GLN A 172 -20.27 -23.28 -19.49
CA GLN A 172 -20.73 -24.64 -19.24
C GLN A 172 -19.97 -25.61 -20.16
N GLY A 173 -19.58 -26.75 -19.62
CA GLY A 173 -18.86 -27.80 -20.33
C GLY A 173 -19.10 -29.18 -19.72
N ILE A 174 -18.40 -30.17 -20.23
CA ILE A 174 -18.45 -31.55 -19.72
C ILE A 174 -17.07 -31.89 -19.16
N GLY A 175 -17.02 -32.15 -17.85
CA GLY A 175 -15.86 -32.73 -17.18
C GLY A 175 -15.88 -34.25 -17.30
N THR A 176 -14.71 -34.87 -17.47
CA THR A 176 -14.57 -36.32 -17.51
C THR A 176 -13.50 -36.81 -16.55
N PHE A 177 -13.81 -37.83 -15.76
CA PHE A 177 -12.87 -38.43 -14.83
C PHE A 177 -13.12 -39.93 -14.67
N LEU A 178 -12.12 -40.67 -14.20
CA LEU A 178 -12.19 -42.11 -13.91
C LEU A 178 -11.82 -42.32 -12.44
N PRO A 179 -12.79 -42.50 -11.53
CA PRO A 179 -12.48 -42.72 -10.12
C PRO A 179 -11.72 -44.03 -9.95
N GLN A 180 -10.57 -43.97 -9.28
CA GLN A 180 -9.69 -45.11 -9.04
C GLN A 180 -10.04 -45.81 -7.71
N PRO A 181 -9.60 -47.05 -7.48
CA PRO A 181 -9.75 -47.68 -6.17
C PRO A 181 -9.16 -46.79 -5.06
N GLY A 182 -9.96 -46.48 -4.04
CA GLY A 182 -9.57 -45.60 -2.93
C GLY A 182 -10.10 -44.16 -2.99
N THR A 183 -10.78 -43.75 -4.07
CA THR A 183 -11.46 -42.44 -4.14
C THR A 183 -12.87 -42.50 -3.58
N ASN A 184 -13.35 -41.39 -3.02
CA ASN A 184 -14.73 -41.22 -2.56
C ASN A 184 -15.48 -40.20 -3.44
N PRO A 185 -15.83 -40.54 -4.69
CA PRO A 185 -16.40 -39.57 -5.63
C PRO A 185 -17.79 -39.15 -5.18
N VAL A 186 -18.05 -37.84 -5.18
CA VAL A 186 -19.39 -37.28 -4.93
C VAL A 186 -20.36 -37.68 -6.05
N ILE A 187 -19.85 -37.86 -7.28
CA ILE A 187 -20.61 -38.24 -8.47
C ILE A 187 -19.94 -39.43 -9.16
N GLY A 188 -20.70 -40.49 -9.43
CA GLY A 188 -20.29 -41.62 -10.27
C GLY A 188 -19.75 -42.86 -9.54
N ASN A 189 -19.26 -43.83 -10.31
CA ASN A 189 -18.83 -45.15 -9.82
C ASN A 189 -17.34 -45.41 -10.07
N ILE A 190 -16.67 -46.08 -9.12
CA ILE A 190 -15.28 -46.50 -9.24
C ILE A 190 -15.08 -47.44 -10.44
N GLY A 191 -14.03 -47.20 -11.22
CA GLY A 191 -13.63 -48.04 -12.35
C GLY A 191 -14.39 -47.80 -13.66
N ALA A 192 -15.27 -46.80 -13.73
CA ALA A 192 -15.94 -46.38 -14.96
C ALA A 192 -15.76 -44.87 -15.21
N VAL A 193 -15.53 -44.49 -16.47
CA VAL A 193 -15.43 -43.07 -16.85
C VAL A 193 -16.77 -42.41 -16.59
N GLN A 194 -16.72 -41.30 -15.85
CA GLN A 194 -17.84 -40.43 -15.55
C GLN A 194 -17.76 -39.20 -16.43
N SER A 195 -18.93 -38.70 -16.83
CA SER A 195 -19.08 -37.43 -17.54
C SER A 195 -20.11 -36.60 -16.79
N VAL A 196 -19.75 -35.37 -16.41
CA VAL A 196 -20.58 -34.50 -15.59
C VAL A 196 -20.67 -33.13 -16.24
N GLU A 197 -21.85 -32.51 -16.21
CA GLU A 197 -22.02 -31.11 -16.61
C GLU A 197 -21.44 -30.20 -15.53
N GLU A 198 -20.51 -29.33 -15.91
CA GLU A 198 -19.80 -28.46 -14.99
C GLU A 198 -19.68 -27.05 -15.58
N TYR A 199 -19.50 -26.07 -14.70
CA TYR A 199 -19.04 -24.75 -15.09
C TYR A 199 -17.53 -24.67 -14.92
N ARG A 200 -16.84 -24.20 -15.97
CA ARG A 200 -15.53 -23.58 -15.86
C ARG A 200 -15.76 -22.14 -15.39
N LEU A 201 -15.66 -21.92 -14.08
CA LEU A 201 -15.74 -20.62 -13.44
C LEU A 201 -14.36 -19.98 -13.40
N GLU A 202 -14.25 -18.70 -13.73
CA GLU A 202 -12.97 -18.01 -13.74
C GLU A 202 -13.06 -16.58 -13.19
N MET A 203 -12.10 -16.22 -12.35
CA MET A 203 -12.03 -14.93 -11.65
C MET A 203 -10.59 -14.42 -11.63
N ILE A 204 -10.42 -13.10 -11.65
CA ILE A 204 -9.11 -12.47 -11.47
C ILE A 204 -8.86 -12.25 -9.98
N VAL A 205 -7.62 -12.34 -9.53
CA VAL A 205 -7.24 -12.13 -8.12
C VAL A 205 -5.86 -11.49 -8.04
N ALA A 206 -5.62 -10.66 -7.02
CA ALA A 206 -4.29 -10.18 -6.69
C ALA A 206 -3.49 -11.26 -5.95
N GLU A 207 -2.17 -11.31 -6.15
CA GLU A 207 -1.27 -12.26 -5.47
C GLU A 207 -1.45 -12.25 -3.94
N SER A 208 -1.70 -11.07 -3.35
CA SER A 208 -1.93 -10.89 -1.90
C SER A 208 -3.14 -11.66 -1.36
N ASN A 209 -4.13 -11.93 -2.20
CA ASN A 209 -5.38 -12.60 -1.83
C ASN A 209 -5.44 -14.03 -2.37
N LEU A 210 -4.40 -14.50 -3.07
CA LEU A 210 -4.44 -15.75 -3.81
C LEU A 210 -4.71 -16.95 -2.90
N ASP A 211 -3.96 -17.08 -1.81
CA ASP A 211 -4.08 -18.20 -0.88
C ASP A 211 -5.44 -18.20 -0.15
N GLU A 212 -5.88 -17.03 0.33
CA GLU A 212 -7.17 -16.88 1.01
C GLU A 212 -8.36 -17.22 0.09
N VAL A 213 -8.29 -16.82 -1.19
CA VAL A 213 -9.30 -17.16 -2.19
C VAL A 213 -9.28 -18.65 -2.51
N ILE A 214 -8.11 -19.28 -2.62
CA ILE A 214 -8.00 -20.73 -2.87
C ILE A 214 -8.61 -21.51 -1.71
N ASP A 215 -8.28 -21.15 -0.46
CA ASP A 215 -8.82 -21.81 0.73
C ASP A 215 -10.35 -21.67 0.81
N ALA A 216 -10.88 -20.48 0.53
CA ALA A 216 -12.32 -20.23 0.49
C ALA A 216 -13.02 -21.03 -0.62
N MET A 217 -12.41 -21.07 -1.81
CA MET A 217 -12.89 -21.83 -2.97
C MET A 217 -12.96 -23.33 -2.65
N ILE A 218 -11.86 -23.92 -2.15
CA ILE A 218 -11.79 -25.35 -1.82
C ILE A 218 -12.83 -25.69 -0.74
N LYS A 219 -12.92 -24.87 0.31
CA LYS A 219 -13.88 -25.09 1.40
C LYS A 219 -15.34 -25.04 0.95
N ALA A 220 -15.66 -24.20 -0.04
CA ALA A 220 -17.01 -24.07 -0.58
C ALA A 220 -17.34 -25.11 -1.66
N HIS A 221 -16.33 -25.81 -2.18
CA HIS A 221 -16.48 -26.77 -3.27
C HIS A 221 -17.10 -28.09 -2.79
N PRO A 222 -18.01 -28.72 -3.56
CA PRO A 222 -18.64 -29.97 -3.15
C PRO A 222 -17.70 -31.18 -3.20
N TYR A 223 -16.65 -31.14 -4.02
CA TYR A 223 -15.71 -32.25 -4.19
C TYR A 223 -14.59 -32.23 -3.15
N GLU A 224 -14.15 -33.42 -2.74
CA GLU A 224 -12.98 -33.61 -1.86
C GLU A 224 -11.68 -33.14 -2.54
N GLU A 225 -11.51 -33.49 -3.80
CA GLU A 225 -10.37 -33.10 -4.63
C GLU A 225 -10.84 -32.10 -5.69
N VAL A 226 -10.47 -30.83 -5.52
CA VAL A 226 -10.93 -29.73 -6.37
C VAL A 226 -9.95 -29.51 -7.52
N ALA A 227 -10.44 -29.60 -8.75
CA ALA A 227 -9.66 -29.25 -9.93
C ALA A 227 -9.70 -27.73 -10.17
N TYR A 228 -8.54 -27.08 -10.16
CA TYR A 228 -8.40 -25.67 -10.49
C TYR A 228 -7.04 -25.36 -11.11
N ASP A 229 -6.98 -24.29 -11.90
CA ASP A 229 -5.79 -23.78 -12.56
C ASP A 229 -5.51 -22.34 -12.11
N ILE A 230 -4.23 -21.99 -12.04
CA ILE A 230 -3.76 -20.62 -11.76
C ILE A 230 -2.92 -20.14 -12.94
N TYR A 231 -3.37 -19.07 -13.59
CA TYR A 231 -2.63 -18.44 -14.69
C TYR A 231 -2.05 -17.10 -14.23
N ALA A 232 -0.74 -16.94 -14.32
CA ALA A 232 -0.11 -15.63 -14.15
C ALA A 232 -0.54 -14.69 -15.30
N LEU A 233 -0.95 -13.47 -14.96
CA LEU A 233 -1.39 -12.47 -15.92
C LEU A 233 -0.37 -11.35 -16.08
N GLU A 234 -0.29 -10.80 -17.30
CA GLU A 234 0.49 -9.58 -17.59
C GLU A 234 -0.35 -8.30 -17.45
N ASN A 235 -1.59 -8.42 -16.98
CA ASN A 235 -2.46 -7.29 -16.69
C ASN A 235 -1.76 -6.32 -15.73
N LYS A 236 -1.73 -5.04 -16.10
CA LYS A 236 -1.16 -3.99 -15.25
C LYS A 236 -2.20 -3.53 -14.24
N VAL A 237 -1.83 -3.50 -12.96
CA VAL A 237 -2.64 -2.89 -11.91
C VAL A 237 -2.33 -1.40 -11.86
N SER A 238 -3.25 -0.56 -12.34
CA SER A 238 -3.05 0.89 -12.32
C SER A 238 -3.35 1.54 -10.98
N ALA A 239 -3.91 0.79 -10.01
CA ALA A 239 -4.31 1.32 -8.71
C ALA A 239 -3.12 1.72 -7.84
N TYR A 240 -1.97 1.04 -7.99
CA TYR A 240 -0.78 1.28 -7.19
C TYR A 240 0.27 2.07 -7.97
N GLY A 241 0.93 3.00 -7.30
CA GLY A 241 1.92 3.83 -7.96
C GLY A 241 2.53 4.89 -7.07
N TYR A 242 3.74 5.29 -7.41
CA TYR A 242 4.43 6.40 -6.77
C TYR A 242 3.84 7.71 -7.27
N GLY A 243 3.65 8.65 -6.35
CA GLY A 243 3.11 9.97 -6.64
C GLY A 243 1.70 9.94 -7.22
N ARG A 244 1.11 11.13 -7.37
CA ARG A 244 -0.21 11.32 -8.01
C ARG A 244 -0.15 12.40 -9.07
N VAL A 245 -1.03 12.27 -10.04
CA VAL A 245 -1.39 13.35 -10.97
C VAL A 245 -2.83 13.72 -10.67
N GLY A 246 -3.09 15.00 -10.47
CA GLY A 246 -4.41 15.51 -10.19
C GLY A 246 -4.64 16.90 -10.74
N LYS A 247 -5.83 17.43 -10.47
CA LYS A 247 -6.24 18.76 -10.93
C LYS A 247 -6.76 19.62 -9.79
N LEU A 248 -6.39 20.89 -9.83
CA LEU A 248 -7.06 21.95 -9.09
C LEU A 248 -8.45 22.21 -9.70
N GLU A 249 -9.36 22.72 -8.88
CA GLU A 249 -10.72 23.05 -9.31
C GLU A 249 -10.73 24.07 -10.46
N SER A 250 -9.92 25.12 -10.34
CA SER A 250 -9.72 26.16 -11.36
C SER A 250 -8.24 26.44 -11.59
N PRO A 251 -7.84 26.85 -12.81
CA PRO A 251 -6.47 27.29 -13.07
C PRO A 251 -6.09 28.49 -12.22
N ILE A 252 -4.91 28.46 -11.62
CA ILE A 252 -4.29 29.56 -10.86
C ILE A 252 -2.85 29.77 -11.35
N THR A 253 -2.19 30.84 -10.92
CA THR A 253 -0.78 31.06 -11.23
C THR A 253 0.13 30.19 -10.34
N LEU A 254 1.36 29.92 -10.80
CA LEU A 254 2.37 29.21 -10.01
C LEU A 254 2.67 29.94 -8.69
N GLY A 255 2.66 31.28 -8.70
CA GLY A 255 2.84 32.07 -7.47
C GLY A 255 1.70 31.89 -6.47
N GLU A 256 0.45 31.79 -6.94
CA GLU A 256 -0.69 31.47 -6.06
C GLU A 256 -0.59 30.04 -5.52
N PHE A 257 -0.22 29.08 -6.37
CA PHE A 257 -0.03 27.69 -5.94
C PHE A 257 1.12 27.56 -4.93
N GLU A 258 2.24 28.28 -5.12
CA GLU A 258 3.34 28.37 -4.15
C GLU A 258 2.84 28.83 -2.77
N ASN A 259 1.96 29.83 -2.71
CA ASN A 259 1.39 30.31 -1.46
C ASN A 259 0.50 29.25 -0.80
N ILE A 260 -0.31 28.53 -1.57
CA ILE A 260 -1.13 27.42 -1.04
C ILE A 260 -0.24 26.32 -0.43
N VAL A 261 0.85 25.94 -1.12
CA VAL A 261 1.79 24.94 -0.60
C VAL A 261 2.48 25.44 0.67
N ARG A 262 2.87 26.72 0.72
CA ARG A 262 3.46 27.34 1.90
C ARG A 262 2.49 27.31 3.09
N ASP A 263 1.24 27.69 2.88
CA ASP A 263 0.28 27.80 3.98
C ASP A 263 -0.20 26.45 4.50
N ARG A 264 -0.29 25.44 3.63
CA ARG A 264 -0.91 24.14 3.98
C ARG A 264 0.07 23.01 4.27
N ILE A 265 1.32 23.12 3.80
CA ILE A 265 2.33 22.05 3.88
C ILE A 265 3.60 22.55 4.56
N CYS A 266 4.22 23.60 4.02
CA CYS A 266 5.59 23.93 4.37
C CYS A 266 5.69 24.99 5.47
N SER A 267 6.30 24.64 6.60
CA SER A 267 6.59 25.60 7.67
C SER A 267 7.89 26.41 7.44
N GLY A 268 8.65 26.07 6.40
CA GLY A 268 9.97 26.62 6.08
C GLY A 268 10.06 27.33 4.73
N SER A 269 11.20 27.13 4.04
CA SER A 269 11.45 27.71 2.73
C SER A 269 11.10 26.73 1.62
N LEU A 270 10.35 27.22 0.62
CA LEU A 270 10.13 26.50 -0.62
C LEU A 270 11.26 26.79 -1.60
N CYS A 271 11.68 25.76 -2.34
CA CYS A 271 12.49 25.96 -3.54
C CYS A 271 11.60 25.81 -4.76
N VAL A 272 11.59 26.84 -5.62
CA VAL A 272 10.67 26.92 -6.77
C VAL A 272 11.46 27.15 -8.05
N VAL A 273 11.09 26.42 -9.10
CA VAL A 273 11.57 26.61 -10.48
C VAL A 273 10.37 26.91 -11.36
N GLY A 274 10.54 27.84 -12.30
CA GLY A 274 9.49 28.30 -13.21
C GLY A 274 9.02 29.73 -12.93
N SER A 275 8.37 30.34 -13.92
CA SER A 275 7.82 31.68 -13.77
C SER A 275 6.58 31.67 -12.87
N LYS A 276 6.50 32.61 -11.93
CA LYS A 276 5.34 32.75 -11.03
C LYS A 276 4.02 33.02 -11.78
N ASP A 277 4.11 33.55 -12.99
CA ASP A 277 2.95 33.86 -13.84
C ASP A 277 2.45 32.67 -14.66
N ASN A 278 3.16 31.53 -14.64
CA ASN A 278 2.73 30.34 -15.35
C ASN A 278 1.40 29.82 -14.79
N MET A 279 0.47 29.47 -15.65
CA MET A 279 -0.79 28.86 -15.23
C MET A 279 -0.58 27.41 -14.80
N VAL A 280 -1.22 27.04 -13.70
CA VAL A 280 -1.21 25.72 -13.08
C VAL A 280 -2.64 25.25 -12.90
N GLN A 281 -2.94 24.08 -13.41
CA GLN A 281 -4.16 23.35 -13.08
C GLN A 281 -3.87 21.86 -12.85
N THR A 282 -3.04 21.27 -13.69
CA THR A 282 -2.62 19.86 -13.56
C THR A 282 -1.36 19.78 -12.72
N VAL A 283 -1.44 19.09 -11.59
CA VAL A 283 -0.36 18.98 -10.62
C VAL A 283 0.10 17.52 -10.57
N GLY A 284 1.41 17.31 -10.75
CA GLY A 284 2.07 16.08 -10.35
C GLY A 284 2.61 16.26 -8.93
N LEU A 285 2.46 15.27 -8.07
CA LEU A 285 3.04 15.31 -6.73
C LEU A 285 3.64 13.97 -6.32
N CYS A 286 4.72 14.01 -5.56
CA CYS A 286 5.27 12.85 -4.87
C CYS A 286 6.00 13.30 -3.61
N GLY A 287 5.54 12.87 -2.43
CA GLY A 287 6.18 13.18 -1.15
C GLY A 287 7.63 12.66 -1.08
N GLY A 288 8.40 13.24 -0.16
CA GLY A 288 9.77 12.82 0.11
C GLY A 288 10.78 13.21 -0.97
N SER A 289 11.87 12.44 -1.06
CA SER A 289 12.96 12.66 -2.01
C SER A 289 12.60 12.15 -3.42
N ALA A 290 11.80 12.95 -4.13
CA ALA A 290 11.12 12.53 -5.35
C ALA A 290 11.61 13.24 -6.64
N GLY A 291 12.71 14.01 -6.57
CA GLY A 291 13.30 14.71 -7.73
C GLY A 291 13.56 13.83 -8.96
N LYS A 292 13.85 12.53 -8.75
CA LYS A 292 14.03 11.53 -9.82
C LYS A 292 12.82 11.36 -10.74
N PHE A 293 11.62 11.79 -10.33
CA PHE A 293 10.37 11.65 -11.10
C PHE A 293 10.03 12.85 -11.99
N ILE A 294 10.92 13.84 -12.16
CA ILE A 294 10.68 14.98 -13.08
C ILE A 294 10.35 14.54 -14.51
N LYS A 295 10.93 13.43 -14.98
CA LYS A 295 10.64 12.88 -16.32
C LYS A 295 9.25 12.28 -16.39
N ASP A 296 8.84 11.54 -15.36
CA ASP A 296 7.47 11.00 -15.25
C ASP A 296 6.45 12.15 -15.20
N ALA A 297 6.73 13.19 -14.42
CA ALA A 297 5.89 14.40 -14.35
C ALA A 297 5.75 15.07 -15.73
N LYS A 298 6.86 15.27 -16.44
CA LYS A 298 6.82 15.85 -17.79
C LYS A 298 6.01 14.98 -18.76
N SER A 299 6.19 13.66 -18.72
CA SER A 299 5.47 12.72 -19.58
C SER A 299 3.96 12.68 -19.30
N ASN A 300 3.55 12.93 -18.05
CA ASN A 300 2.15 13.08 -17.68
C ASN A 300 1.55 14.46 -18.01
N GLY A 301 2.35 15.38 -18.56
CA GLY A 301 1.88 16.70 -18.99
C GLY A 301 1.41 17.59 -17.85
N VAL A 302 2.02 17.48 -16.67
CA VAL A 302 1.68 18.32 -15.52
C VAL A 302 2.23 19.74 -15.70
N ASP A 303 1.50 20.73 -15.18
CA ASP A 303 1.91 22.13 -15.23
C ASP A 303 2.98 22.43 -14.17
N VAL A 304 2.88 21.76 -13.02
CA VAL A 304 3.85 21.83 -11.92
C VAL A 304 4.04 20.46 -11.28
N PHE A 305 5.27 20.17 -10.85
CA PHE A 305 5.60 19.01 -10.03
C PHE A 305 5.98 19.41 -8.59
N LEU A 306 5.26 18.88 -7.61
CA LEU A 306 5.50 19.09 -6.18
C LEU A 306 6.18 17.88 -5.56
N CYS A 307 7.26 18.09 -4.80
CA CYS A 307 7.87 17.04 -3.99
C CYS A 307 8.47 17.57 -2.69
N GLY A 308 9.02 16.69 -1.86
CA GLY A 308 9.70 17.10 -0.64
C GLY A 308 11.08 17.69 -0.92
N GLU A 309 11.93 16.93 -1.60
CA GLU A 309 13.32 17.29 -1.86
C GLU A 309 13.75 17.05 -3.30
N MET A 310 14.64 17.92 -3.78
CA MET A 310 15.34 17.79 -5.05
C MET A 310 16.78 18.25 -4.91
N SER A 311 17.68 17.56 -5.61
CA SER A 311 19.04 18.03 -5.82
C SER A 311 19.08 19.24 -6.76
N TYR A 312 20.17 20.00 -6.68
CA TYR A 312 20.40 21.13 -7.56
C TYR A 312 20.37 20.76 -9.05
N HIS A 313 20.92 19.60 -9.41
CA HIS A 313 20.94 19.14 -10.81
C HIS A 313 19.54 18.78 -11.31
N GLU A 314 18.71 18.15 -10.48
CA GLU A 314 17.31 17.86 -10.85
C GLU A 314 16.50 19.15 -11.07
N MET A 315 16.78 20.21 -10.31
CA MET A 315 16.17 21.52 -10.53
C MET A 315 16.58 22.16 -11.86
N LEU A 316 17.87 22.11 -12.21
CA LEU A 316 18.36 22.60 -13.50
C LEU A 316 17.74 21.81 -14.67
N ASP A 317 17.64 20.49 -14.54
CA ASP A 317 17.02 19.64 -15.55
C ASP A 317 15.53 19.96 -15.72
N ALA A 318 14.81 20.19 -14.60
CA ALA A 318 13.41 20.60 -14.65
C ALA A 318 13.22 21.94 -15.38
N ASP A 319 14.06 22.94 -15.10
CA ASP A 319 14.05 24.24 -15.77
C ASP A 319 14.32 24.08 -17.28
N ALA A 320 15.36 23.32 -17.64
CA ALA A 320 15.72 23.05 -19.04
C ALA A 320 14.60 22.33 -19.81
N MET A 321 13.79 21.52 -19.12
CA MET A 321 12.62 20.85 -19.69
C MET A 321 11.36 21.73 -19.70
N GLY A 322 11.42 22.95 -19.15
CA GLY A 322 10.26 23.82 -18.97
C GLY A 322 9.19 23.19 -18.10
N LEU A 323 9.59 22.52 -17.01
CA LEU A 323 8.70 21.96 -16.00
C LEU A 323 8.82 22.83 -14.74
N ALA A 324 7.70 23.41 -14.29
CA ALA A 324 7.71 24.09 -13.00
C ALA A 324 7.83 23.05 -11.88
N VAL A 325 8.64 23.33 -10.87
CA VAL A 325 8.78 22.46 -9.70
C VAL A 325 8.70 23.24 -8.40
N ILE A 326 8.15 22.60 -7.37
CA ILE A 326 8.15 23.08 -5.99
C ILE A 326 8.70 21.96 -5.11
N ALA A 327 9.77 22.23 -4.37
CA ALA A 327 10.25 21.38 -3.29
C ALA A 327 9.81 21.99 -1.95
N ALA A 328 9.03 21.24 -1.17
CA ALA A 328 8.31 21.72 0.01
C ALA A 328 8.77 21.12 1.35
N GLY A 329 9.89 20.40 1.36
CA GLY A 329 10.45 19.73 2.54
C GLY A 329 10.03 18.27 2.63
N HIS A 330 10.99 17.39 2.93
CA HIS A 330 10.79 15.93 2.98
C HIS A 330 9.68 15.58 3.99
N TYR A 331 9.93 15.92 5.24
CA TYR A 331 9.07 15.68 6.38
C TYR A 331 7.67 16.28 6.19
N GLU A 332 7.61 17.53 5.69
CA GLU A 332 6.37 18.27 5.50
C GLU A 332 5.45 17.61 4.48
N THR A 333 6.01 17.03 3.41
CA THR A 333 5.23 16.38 2.37
C THR A 333 4.73 14.98 2.74
N GLU A 334 5.35 14.34 3.73
CA GLU A 334 4.98 12.99 4.19
C GLU A 334 4.08 12.99 5.43
N LYS A 335 4.25 14.00 6.29
CA LYS A 335 3.47 14.18 7.51
C LYS A 335 1.95 14.04 7.32
N PRO A 336 1.30 14.62 6.28
CA PRO A 336 -0.14 14.46 6.07
C PRO A 336 -0.58 13.00 5.97
N GLY A 337 0.24 12.13 5.38
CA GLY A 337 -0.07 10.71 5.30
C GLY A 337 0.02 10.01 6.64
N MET A 338 1.00 10.35 7.47
CA MET A 338 1.10 9.77 8.82
C MET A 338 0.01 10.29 9.77
N GLU A 339 -0.43 11.54 9.61
CA GLU A 339 -1.62 12.07 10.29
C GLU A 339 -2.87 11.28 9.92
N GLU A 340 -3.04 10.98 8.63
CA GLU A 340 -4.17 10.17 8.15
C GLU A 340 -4.12 8.73 8.65
N LEU A 341 -2.94 8.10 8.67
CA LEU A 341 -2.76 6.76 9.24
C LEU A 341 -3.18 6.73 10.73
N ALA A 342 -2.79 7.74 11.51
CA ALA A 342 -3.18 7.84 12.91
C ALA A 342 -4.71 7.91 13.06
N ASN A 343 -5.40 8.69 12.24
CA ASN A 343 -6.86 8.78 12.25
C ASN A 343 -7.52 7.42 11.94
N ARG A 344 -6.97 6.65 10.99
CA ARG A 344 -7.50 5.32 10.65
C ARG A 344 -7.34 4.33 11.79
N LEU A 345 -6.16 4.32 12.42
CA LEU A 345 -5.91 3.45 13.56
C LEU A 345 -6.81 3.82 14.76
N ASP A 346 -7.10 5.10 14.96
CA ASP A 346 -8.01 5.57 16.02
C ASP A 346 -9.46 5.12 15.76
N ALA A 347 -9.91 5.20 14.50
CA ALA A 347 -11.23 4.76 14.10
C ALA A 347 -11.42 3.23 14.27
N GLU A 348 -10.40 2.44 13.94
CA GLU A 348 -10.40 0.98 13.97
C GLU A 348 -10.23 0.43 15.39
N TYR A 349 -9.27 0.96 16.15
CA TYR A 349 -8.87 0.45 17.46
C TYR A 349 -9.34 1.36 18.59
N ARG A 350 -10.66 1.52 18.76
CA ARG A 350 -11.27 2.42 19.77
C ARG A 350 -10.88 2.16 21.23
N ASP A 351 -10.47 0.92 21.54
CA ASP A 351 -10.00 0.52 22.87
C ASP A 351 -8.48 0.74 23.05
N ALA A 352 -7.77 1.07 21.97
CA ALA A 352 -6.36 1.45 21.99
C ALA A 352 -6.24 2.99 22.01
N GLN A 353 -5.25 3.49 22.75
CA GLN A 353 -4.94 4.92 22.74
C GLN A 353 -3.96 5.21 21.61
N ILE A 354 -4.40 5.98 20.62
CA ILE A 354 -3.54 6.46 19.54
C ILE A 354 -2.95 7.82 19.93
N LEU A 355 -1.63 7.91 19.86
CA LEU A 355 -0.87 9.12 20.10
C LEU A 355 -0.07 9.46 18.84
N VAL A 356 0.14 10.75 18.63
CA VAL A 356 0.90 11.26 17.48
C VAL A 356 2.07 12.09 17.97
N GLU A 357 3.24 11.89 17.38
CA GLU A 357 4.40 12.76 17.59
C GLU A 357 5.00 13.15 16.25
N PHE A 358 4.65 14.36 15.83
CA PHE A 358 5.03 14.95 14.54
C PHE A 358 6.01 16.11 14.75
N ARG A 359 7.11 15.83 15.45
CA ARG A 359 8.29 16.70 15.47
C ARG A 359 9.35 16.19 14.49
N PRO A 360 9.97 17.08 13.68
CA PRO A 360 11.09 16.73 12.82
C PRO A 360 12.34 16.35 13.60
#